data_AF-A0A6J4Y482-F1
#
_entry.id   AF-A0A6J4Y482-F1
#
_cell.length_a   1.000
_cell.length_b   1.000
_cell.length_c   1.000
_cell.angle_alpha   90.00
_cell.angle_beta   90.00
_cell.angle_gamma   90.00
#
_symmetry.space_group_name_H-M   'P 1'
#
loop_
_entity.id
_entity.type
_entity.pdbx_description
1 polymer ?
#
loop_
_entity_poly.entity_id
_entity_poly.type
_entity_poly.pdbx_seq_one_letter_code
_entity_poly.pdbx_strand_id
1 'polypeptide(L)'
;VLDELDKELEKRGLCFVRYADDCVIFVRSKRAGGRVMQSVSRFIEKKLRLKVNREKSALGRPWDRKYLGFCLTNSRKNPKI
;
A
#
# COMPACT_ATOMS: atom_id res chain seq x y z
N VAL A 1 9.39 -14.28 6.65
CA VAL A 1 8.66 -14.36 5.36
C VAL A 1 8.28 -12.98 4.83
N LEU A 2 7.56 -12.13 5.59
CA LEU A 2 7.16 -10.79 5.12
C LEU A 2 8.31 -9.77 5.03
N ASP A 3 9.44 -10.01 5.68
CA ASP A 3 10.66 -9.20 5.57
C ASP A 3 11.19 -9.07 4.13
N GLU A 4 10.96 -10.08 3.29
CA GLU A 4 11.33 -10.02 1.87
C GLU A 4 10.50 -9.00 1.08
N LEU A 5 9.25 -8.75 1.49
CA LEU A 5 8.42 -7.73 0.86
C LEU A 5 8.98 -6.34 1.17
N ASP A 6 9.32 -6.09 2.44
CA ASP A 6 9.85 -4.79 2.87
C ASP A 6 11.16 -4.47 2.15
N LYS A 7 12.10 -5.43 2.11
CA LYS A 7 13.36 -5.28 1.37
C LYS A 7 13.16 -4.97 -0.11
N GLU A 8 12.16 -5.60 -0.74
CA GLU A 8 11.84 -5.34 -2.15
C GLU A 8 11.22 -3.94 -2.34
N LEU A 9 10.38 -3.48 -1.42
CA LEU A 9 9.79 -2.13 -1.45
C LEU A 9 10.86 -1.05 -1.20
N GLU A 10 11.76 -1.27 -0.26
CA GLU A 10 12.91 -0.40 0.03
C GLU A 10 13.87 -0.32 -1.15
N LYS A 11 14.23 -1.46 -1.75
CA LYS A 11 15.07 -1.52 -2.96
C LYS A 11 14.46 -0.73 -4.12
N ARG A 12 13.13 -0.66 -4.20
CA ARG A 12 12.39 0.11 -5.20
C ARG A 12 12.22 1.59 -4.84
N GLY A 13 12.66 2.01 -3.65
CA GLY A 13 12.51 3.38 -3.15
C GLY A 13 11.06 3.79 -2.96
N LEU A 14 10.18 2.85 -2.58
CA LEU A 14 8.76 3.14 -2.35
C LEU A 14 8.53 3.58 -0.92
N CYS A 15 7.66 4.57 -0.73
CA CYS A 15 7.17 4.94 0.61
C CYS A 15 6.03 3.98 1.00
N PHE A 16 6.18 3.24 2.08
CA PHE A 16 5.15 2.32 2.55
C PHE A 16 5.08 2.26 4.08
N VAL A 17 3.96 1.78 4.57
CA VAL A 17 3.74 1.43 5.98
C VAL A 17 3.12 0.04 5.99
N ARG A 18 3.64 -0.85 6.85
CA ARG A 18 3.12 -2.20 7.02
C ARG A 18 2.87 -2.48 8.50
N TYR A 19 1.71 -3.07 8.78
CA TYR A 19 1.33 -3.54 10.11
C TYR A 19 0.76 -4.94 9.96
N ALA A 20 1.43 -5.93 10.54
CA ALA A 20 1.16 -7.35 10.29
C ALA A 20 1.09 -7.67 8.78
N ASP A 21 -0.08 -8.09 8.29
CA ASP A 21 -0.39 -8.42 6.90
C ASP A 21 -0.91 -7.22 6.08
N ASP A 22 -1.33 -6.13 6.74
CA ASP A 22 -1.87 -4.94 6.08
C ASP A 22 -0.75 -3.96 5.70
N CYS A 23 -0.57 -3.79 4.38
CA CYS A 23 0.45 -2.92 3.79
C CYS A 23 -0.19 -1.80 2.95
N VAL A 24 0.25 -0.56 3.19
CA VAL A 24 -0.15 0.62 2.42
C VAL A 24 1.07 1.23 1.76
N ILE A 25 1.00 1.43 0.44
CA ILE A 25 2.08 2.01 -0.36
C ILE A 25 1.62 3.38 -0.89
N PHE A 26 2.40 4.42 -0.60
CA PHE A 26 2.13 5.79 -1.02
C PHE A 26 2.86 6.12 -2.31
N VAL A 27 2.13 6.67 -3.27
CA VAL A 27 2.66 7.03 -4.60
C VAL A 27 2.14 8.38 -5.05
N ARG A 28 2.88 9.05 -5.93
CA ARG A 28 2.56 10.40 -6.40
C ARG A 28 1.35 10.46 -7.35
N SER A 29 1.02 9.38 -8.07
CA SER A 29 -0.04 9.39 -9.08
C SER A 29 -0.79 8.07 -9.18
N LYS A 30 -2.05 8.13 -9.65
CA LYS A 30 -2.89 6.94 -9.90
C LYS A 30 -2.24 5.97 -10.89
N ARG A 31 -1.58 6.49 -11.93
CA ARG A 31 -0.83 5.68 -12.92
C ARG A 31 0.34 4.95 -12.27
N ALA A 32 1.11 5.63 -11.42
CA ALA A 32 2.17 4.99 -10.65
C ALA A 32 1.60 3.92 -9.70
N GLY A 33 0.47 4.20 -9.05
CA GLY A 33 -0.25 3.24 -8.20
C GLY A 33 -0.63 1.97 -8.93
N GLY A 34 -1.24 2.08 -10.12
CA GLY A 34 -1.57 0.90 -10.94
C GLY A 34 -0.35 0.05 -11.29
N ARG A 35 0.76 0.70 -11.69
CA ARG A 35 2.01 0.00 -11.98
C ARG A 35 2.58 -0.71 -10.76
N VAL A 36 2.61 -0.03 -9.61
CA VAL A 36 3.14 -0.58 -8.36
C VAL A 36 2.27 -1.72 -7.87
N MET A 37 0.94 -1.57 -7.85
CA MET A 37 0.00 -2.60 -7.43
C MET A 37 0.16 -3.88 -8.25
N GLN A 38 0.20 -3.79 -9.59
CA GLN A 38 0.42 -4.97 -10.44
C GLN A 38 1.77 -5.64 -10.18
N SER A 39 2.83 -4.84 -10.01
CA SER A 39 4.19 -5.35 -9.83
C SER A 39 4.39 -6.01 -8.46
N VAL A 40 3.88 -5.39 -7.39
CA VAL A 40 3.98 -5.88 -6.01
C VAL A 40 3.08 -7.11 -5.83
N SER A 41 1.84 -7.10 -6.34
CA SER A 41 0.97 -8.28 -6.28
C SER A 41 1.61 -9.49 -6.97
N ARG A 42 2.25 -9.28 -8.13
CA ARG A 42 2.98 -10.35 -8.83
C ARG A 42 4.16 -10.88 -8.00
N PHE A 43 4.88 -10.01 -7.31
CA PHE A 43 5.98 -10.41 -6.43
C PHE A 43 5.46 -11.27 -5.28
N ILE A 44 4.40 -10.82 -4.59
CA ILE A 44 3.78 -11.55 -3.48
C ILE A 44 3.29 -12.93 -3.92
N GLU A 45 2.56 -13.00 -5.05
CA GLU A 45 2.02 -14.27 -5.57
C GLU A 45 3.13 -15.23 -6.05
N LYS A 46 4.18 -14.74 -6.73
CA LYS A 46 5.20 -15.61 -7.34
C LYS A 46 6.38 -15.94 -6.42
N LYS A 47 6.90 -14.96 -5.69
CA LYS A 47 8.08 -15.12 -4.83
C LYS A 47 7.69 -15.63 -3.44
N LEU A 48 6.73 -14.97 -2.81
CA LEU A 48 6.32 -15.32 -1.44
C LEU A 48 5.27 -16.43 -1.40
N ARG A 49 4.68 -16.77 -2.57
CA ARG A 49 3.60 -17.76 -2.72
C ARG A 49 2.39 -17.46 -1.83
N LEU A 50 2.14 -16.18 -1.57
CA LEU A 50 1.01 -15.69 -0.78
C LEU A 50 -0.11 -15.23 -1.71
N LYS A 51 -1.37 -15.38 -1.26
CA LYS A 51 -2.55 -14.95 -2.03
C LYS A 51 -2.88 -13.50 -1.70
N VAL A 52 -2.89 -12.63 -2.69
CA VAL A 52 -3.36 -11.24 -2.54
C VAL A 52 -4.89 -11.22 -2.50
N ASN A 53 -5.46 -10.58 -1.48
CA ASN A 53 -6.90 -10.35 -1.43
C ASN A 53 -7.27 -9.17 -2.34
N ARG A 54 -7.72 -9.47 -3.57
CA ARG A 54 -8.08 -8.47 -4.58
C ARG A 54 -9.35 -7.67 -4.26
N GLU A 55 -10.23 -8.21 -3.41
CA GLU A 55 -11.44 -7.50 -2.97
C GLU A 55 -11.09 -6.39 -1.98
N LYS A 56 -10.12 -6.66 -1.09
CA LYS A 56 -9.61 -5.66 -0.14
C LYS A 56 -8.58 -4.71 -0.76
N SER A 57 -7.80 -5.19 -1.72
CA SER A 57 -6.71 -4.42 -2.33
C SER A 57 -7.24 -3.44 -3.37
N ALA A 58 -7.04 -2.14 -3.16
CA ALA A 58 -7.50 -1.12 -4.10
C ALA A 58 -6.58 0.10 -4.15
N LEU A 59 -6.64 0.81 -5.27
CA LEU A 59 -6.08 2.16 -5.39
C LEU A 59 -7.12 3.17 -4.93
N GLY A 60 -6.74 4.04 -3.99
CA GLY A 60 -7.62 5.08 -3.48
C GLY A 60 -6.84 6.30 -3.03
N ARG A 61 -7.54 7.40 -2.75
CA ARG A 61 -6.93 8.53 -2.07
C ARG A 61 -6.82 8.20 -0.57
N PRO A 62 -5.85 8.79 0.16
CA PRO A 62 -5.64 8.42 1.56
C PRO A 62 -6.82 8.76 2.49
N TRP A 63 -7.73 9.63 2.07
CA TRP A 63 -8.95 9.99 2.80
C TRP A 63 -10.18 9.17 2.42
N ASP A 64 -10.07 8.27 1.44
CA ASP A 64 -11.15 7.36 1.04
C ASP A 64 -11.03 5.99 1.72
N ARG A 65 -9.98 5.76 2.51
CA ARG A 65 -9.62 4.44 3.06
C ARG A 65 -9.18 4.55 4.51
N LYS A 66 -9.75 3.71 5.36
CA LYS A 66 -9.31 3.53 6.74
C LYS A 66 -8.11 2.60 6.79
N TYR A 67 -7.11 2.94 7.59
CA TYR A 67 -5.96 2.11 7.93
C TYR A 67 -5.81 2.10 9.45
N LEU A 68 -5.83 0.90 10.05
CA LEU A 68 -5.75 0.70 11.52
C LEU A 68 -6.79 1.53 12.31
N GLY A 69 -7.98 1.74 11.75
CA GLY A 69 -9.05 2.52 12.36
C GLY A 69 -9.00 4.02 12.08
N PHE A 70 -7.92 4.53 11.48
CA PHE A 70 -7.74 5.95 11.15
C PHE A 70 -7.96 6.23 9.67
N CYS A 71 -8.39 7.44 9.32
CA CYS A 71 -8.48 7.92 7.95
C CYS A 71 -7.82 9.29 7.86
N LEU A 72 -7.14 9.59 6.75
CA LEU A 72 -6.57 10.92 6.56
C LEU A 72 -7.63 11.90 6.10
N THR A 73 -7.43 13.19 6.35
CA THR A 73 -8.30 14.26 5.85
C THR A 73 -7.64 14.97 4.68
N ASN A 74 -8.41 15.32 3.63
CA ASN A 74 -7.93 16.16 2.54
C ASN A 74 -7.76 17.65 2.95
N SER A 75 -8.23 18.03 4.13
CA SER A 75 -8.13 19.41 4.63
C SER A 75 -6.72 19.69 5.14
N ARG A 76 -6.01 20.61 4.48
CA ARG A 76 -4.77 21.20 5.01
C ARG A 76 -5.02 22.27 6.07
N LYS A 77 -6.22 22.84 6.10
CA LYS A 77 -6.55 23.99 6.96
C LYS A 77 -6.95 23.58 8.37
N ASN A 78 -7.65 22.44 8.52
CA ASN A 78 -8.10 21.91 9.81
C ASN A 78 -7.98 20.37 9.79
N PRO A 79 -6.83 19.79 10.16
CA PRO A 79 -6.73 18.36 10.36
C PRO A 79 -7.62 17.98 11.56
N LYS A 80 -8.60 17.10 11.34
CA LYS A 80 -9.36 16.50 12.44
C LYS A 80 -8.51 15.39 13.02
N ILE A 81 -8.00 15.60 14.24
CA ILE A 81 -7.27 14.62 15.05
C ILE A 81 -8.29 13.73 15.74
#